data_AF-W6NNT6-F1
#
_entry.id   AF-W6NNT6-F1
#
_cell.length_a   1.000
_cell.length_b   1.000
_cell.length_c   1.000
_cell.angle_alpha   90.00
_cell.angle_beta   90.00
_cell.angle_gamma   90.00
#
_symmetry.space_group_name_H-M   'P 1'
#
loop_
_entity.id
_entity.type
_entity.pdbx_description
1 polymer ?
#
loop_
_entity_poly.entity_id
_entity_poly.type
_entity_poly.pdbx_seq_one_letter_code
_entity_poly.pdbx_strand_id
1 'polypeptide(L)'
;MNSFCSQAIFIEACIVITNSQYQSLRCPYLQEVRPCKLGQPAITVVDNAQLQTLEFPELVKFEEVESMIVVKNNPLIPPGEIAFLRNLCPLCDIQHSNSQCKEMTVVGSIEELVEMCQGAPVITTVGGVVIREQFT
;
A
#
# COMPACT_ATOMS: atom_id res chain seq x y z
N MET A 1 11.61 -5.32 7.88
CA MET A 1 12.73 -5.53 6.93
C MET A 1 13.35 -4.15 6.70
N ASN A 2 14.20 -3.67 7.61
CA ASN A 2 14.44 -2.22 7.68
C ASN A 2 15.72 -1.74 6.99
N SER A 3 16.55 -2.64 6.46
CA SER A 3 17.86 -2.27 5.93
C SER A 3 18.12 -2.66 4.47
N PHE A 4 17.33 -3.56 3.87
CA PHE A 4 17.65 -4.17 2.56
C PHE A 4 18.02 -3.15 1.48
N CYS A 5 17.18 -2.13 1.29
CA CYS A 5 17.42 -1.07 0.31
C CYS A 5 17.60 0.32 0.96
N SER A 6 17.83 0.38 2.27
CA SER A 6 17.88 1.63 3.04
C SER A 6 18.99 2.61 2.62
N GLN A 7 20.03 2.09 1.95
CA GLN A 7 21.18 2.84 1.40
C GLN A 7 21.43 2.50 -0.08
N ALA A 8 20.52 1.74 -0.70
CA ALA A 8 20.72 1.29 -2.07
C ALA A 8 20.42 2.44 -3.05
N ILE A 9 21.33 2.64 -4.00
CA ILE A 9 21.18 3.61 -5.10
C ILE A 9 20.74 2.90 -6.38
N PHE A 10 21.18 1.67 -6.58
CA PHE A 10 20.80 0.82 -7.71
C PHE A 10 20.45 -0.57 -7.18
N ILE A 11 19.41 -1.19 -7.74
CA ILE A 11 19.04 -2.58 -7.43
C ILE A 11 18.66 -3.30 -8.72
N GLU A 12 19.22 -4.49 -8.91
CA GLU A 12 18.78 -5.46 -9.91
C GLU A 12 18.28 -6.70 -9.17
N ALA A 13 16.97 -6.81 -8.98
CA ALA A 13 16.35 -7.86 -8.18
C ALA A 13 14.86 -8.02 -8.51
N CYS A 14 14.28 -9.15 -8.09
CA CYS A 14 12.84 -9.32 -8.04
C CYS A 14 12.43 -9.44 -6.56
N ILE A 15 12.11 -8.30 -5.94
CA ILE A 15 11.69 -8.22 -4.55
C ILE A 15 10.23 -8.65 -4.46
N VAL A 16 9.96 -9.71 -3.70
CA VAL A 16 8.59 -10.21 -3.48
C VAL A 16 8.27 -10.16 -1.99
N ILE A 17 7.26 -9.37 -1.64
CA ILE A 17 6.73 -9.22 -0.28
C ILE A 17 5.25 -9.58 -0.35
N THR A 18 4.92 -10.81 0.04
CA THR A 18 3.54 -11.31 0.00
C THR A 18 3.16 -11.95 1.33
N ASN A 19 1.94 -11.71 1.81
CA ASN A 19 1.42 -12.30 3.06
C ASN A 19 2.40 -12.15 4.26
N SER A 20 3.09 -11.01 4.33
CA SER A 20 4.14 -10.77 5.33
C SER A 20 3.66 -9.92 6.50
N GLN A 21 4.44 -9.94 7.58
CA GLN A 21 4.25 -9.08 8.77
C GLN A 21 5.07 -7.79 8.70
N TYR A 22 5.62 -7.44 7.52
CA TYR A 22 6.40 -6.21 7.39
C TYR A 22 5.51 -4.99 7.41
N GLN A 23 5.94 -3.98 8.15
CA GLN A 23 5.24 -2.69 8.25
C GLN A 23 5.78 -1.66 7.25
N SER A 24 7.01 -1.84 6.77
CA SER A 24 7.61 -0.93 5.80
C SER A 24 8.63 -1.58 4.88
N LEU A 25 8.69 -1.09 3.64
CA LEU A 25 9.84 -1.15 2.75
C LEU A 25 10.27 0.28 2.43
N ARG A 26 11.53 0.62 2.70
CA ARG A 26 12.06 1.97 2.49
C ARG A 26 13.33 1.93 1.68
N CYS A 27 13.28 2.50 0.49
CA CYS A 27 14.42 2.62 -0.42
C CYS A 27 14.66 4.11 -0.75
N PRO A 28 14.98 4.98 0.23
CA PRO A 28 14.92 6.44 0.07
C PRO A 28 15.96 7.02 -0.91
N TYR A 29 17.03 6.29 -1.21
CA TYR A 29 18.12 6.74 -2.10
C TYR A 29 18.12 6.07 -3.48
N LEU A 30 17.10 5.27 -3.78
CA LEU A 30 17.05 4.46 -4.99
C LEU A 30 16.93 5.34 -6.24
N GLN A 31 17.91 5.30 -7.14
CA GLN A 31 17.90 6.06 -8.38
C GLN A 31 17.47 5.20 -9.57
N GLU A 32 17.69 3.89 -9.50
CA GLU A 32 17.38 2.98 -10.60
C GLU A 32 17.04 1.59 -10.05
N VAL A 33 16.04 0.97 -10.65
CA VAL A 33 15.64 -0.41 -10.36
C VAL A 33 15.46 -1.19 -11.65
N ARG A 34 16.02 -2.40 -11.69
CA ARG A 34 15.87 -3.36 -12.78
C ARG A 34 15.31 -4.67 -12.27
N PRO A 35 14.48 -5.36 -13.06
CA PRO A 35 14.00 -6.67 -12.67
C PRO A 35 15.14 -7.68 -12.81
N CYS A 36 15.13 -8.72 -11.99
CA CYS A 36 16.08 -9.82 -12.12
C CYS A 36 15.89 -10.64 -13.41
N LYS A 37 14.79 -10.42 -14.13
CA LYS A 37 14.42 -11.09 -15.37
C LYS A 37 13.42 -10.26 -16.18
N LEU A 38 13.59 -10.22 -17.50
CA LEU A 38 12.61 -9.62 -18.42
C LEU A 38 11.22 -10.26 -18.26
N GLY A 39 10.18 -9.44 -18.35
CA GLY A 39 8.78 -9.83 -18.19
C GLY A 39 8.36 -10.02 -16.72
N GLN A 40 9.21 -9.69 -15.75
CA GLN A 40 8.88 -9.75 -14.33
C GLN A 40 8.95 -8.37 -13.68
N PRO A 41 8.03 -8.06 -12.75
CA PRO A 41 8.16 -6.84 -11.95
C PRO A 41 9.38 -6.95 -11.04
N ALA A 42 10.11 -5.84 -10.90
CA ALA A 42 11.21 -5.74 -9.96
C ALA A 42 10.73 -5.72 -8.50
N ILE A 43 9.52 -5.21 -8.26
CA ILE A 43 8.92 -5.09 -6.92
C ILE A 43 7.49 -5.60 -6.94
N THR A 44 7.20 -6.63 -6.15
CA THR A 44 5.85 -7.18 -5.95
C THR A 44 5.49 -7.12 -4.48
N VAL A 45 4.43 -6.39 -4.14
CA VAL A 45 3.95 -6.18 -2.78
C VAL A 45 2.45 -6.46 -2.72
N VAL A 46 2.08 -7.65 -2.25
CA VAL A 46 0.71 -8.15 -2.36
C VAL A 46 0.21 -8.75 -1.05
N ASP A 47 -1.03 -8.47 -0.65
CA ASP A 47 -1.70 -9.10 0.50
C ASP A 47 -0.95 -8.91 1.85
N ASN A 48 -0.30 -7.75 2.08
CA ASN A 48 0.37 -7.47 3.36
C ASN A 48 -0.52 -6.62 4.26
N ALA A 49 -1.24 -7.28 5.18
CA ALA A 49 -2.20 -6.64 6.07
C ALA A 49 -1.62 -5.55 6.98
N GLN A 50 -0.34 -5.65 7.33
CA GLN A 50 0.34 -4.75 8.29
C GLN A 50 1.21 -3.68 7.61
N LEU A 51 1.33 -3.71 6.28
CA LEU A 51 2.23 -2.82 5.55
C LEU A 51 1.63 -1.42 5.44
N GLN A 52 2.36 -0.45 5.99
CA GLN A 52 1.94 0.95 6.12
C GLN A 52 2.81 1.90 5.29
N THR A 53 4.00 1.47 4.86
CA THR A 53 4.91 2.34 4.12
C THR A 53 5.67 1.60 3.01
N LEU A 54 5.59 2.15 1.81
CA LEU A 54 6.39 1.89 0.62
C LEU A 54 7.01 3.21 0.18
N GLU A 55 8.26 3.41 0.57
CA GLU A 55 8.98 4.66 0.31
C GLU A 55 9.98 4.48 -0.83
N PHE A 56 9.79 5.26 -1.90
CA PHE A 56 10.70 5.43 -3.02
C PHE A 56 10.86 6.94 -3.31
N PRO A 57 12.03 7.39 -3.78
CA PRO A 57 12.22 8.78 -4.18
C PRO A 57 11.52 9.08 -5.52
N GLU A 58 11.13 10.34 -5.71
CA GLU A 58 10.43 10.82 -6.92
C GLU A 58 11.20 10.60 -8.23
N LEU A 59 12.53 10.56 -8.16
CA LEU A 59 13.42 10.52 -9.33
C LEU A 59 13.92 9.12 -9.69
N VAL A 60 13.37 8.07 -9.07
CA VAL A 60 13.76 6.69 -9.43
C VAL A 60 13.35 6.41 -10.88
N LYS A 61 14.30 5.92 -11.67
CA LYS A 61 14.08 5.58 -13.07
C LYS A 61 13.62 4.13 -13.19
N PHE A 62 12.60 3.94 -14.01
CA PHE A 62 12.11 2.64 -14.46
C PHE A 62 12.41 2.51 -15.95
N GLU A 63 12.77 1.31 -16.40
CA GLU A 63 12.73 1.01 -17.82
C GLU A 63 11.25 0.97 -18.25
N GLU A 64 10.80 1.99 -19.00
CA GLU A 64 9.38 2.26 -19.31
C GLU A 64 8.67 1.21 -20.20
N VAL A 65 9.31 0.07 -20.44
CA VAL A 65 8.84 -0.93 -21.40
C VAL A 65 7.94 -2.01 -20.77
N GLU A 66 7.93 -2.15 -19.44
CA GLU A 66 7.17 -3.19 -18.74
C GLU A 66 6.67 -2.72 -17.35
N SER A 67 5.68 -3.41 -16.77
CA SER A 67 5.19 -3.13 -15.43
C SER A 67 6.23 -3.51 -14.37
N MET A 68 6.88 -2.50 -13.77
CA MET A 68 8.02 -2.70 -12.86
C MET A 68 7.62 -2.93 -11.41
N ILE A 69 6.43 -2.47 -11.02
CA ILE A 69 5.91 -2.52 -9.66
C ILE A 69 4.50 -3.09 -9.69
N VAL A 70 4.23 -4.03 -8.79
CA VAL A 70 2.89 -4.54 -8.49
C VAL A 70 2.58 -4.29 -7.03
N VAL A 71 1.51 -3.54 -6.74
CA VAL A 71 1.03 -3.27 -5.37
C VAL A 71 -0.46 -3.59 -5.32
N LYS A 72 -0.86 -4.61 -4.55
CA LYS A 72 -2.28 -5.01 -4.43
C LYS A 72 -2.62 -5.43 -3.01
N ASN A 73 -3.85 -5.12 -2.58
CA ASN A 73 -4.42 -5.63 -1.32
C ASN A 73 -3.54 -5.37 -0.07
N ASN A 74 -2.90 -4.20 0.00
CA ASN A 74 -2.16 -3.76 1.19
C ASN A 74 -2.96 -2.65 1.86
N PRO A 75 -3.81 -2.96 2.85
CA PRO A 75 -4.93 -2.10 3.18
C PRO A 75 -4.57 -0.92 4.09
N LEU A 76 -3.40 -0.97 4.73
CA LEU A 76 -2.89 0.10 5.57
C LEU A 76 -1.98 1.08 4.81
N ILE A 77 -1.71 0.88 3.52
CA ILE A 77 -0.99 1.86 2.71
C ILE A 77 -1.88 3.10 2.52
N PRO A 78 -1.41 4.31 2.87
CA PRO A 78 -2.19 5.53 2.73
C PRO A 78 -2.57 5.82 1.27
N PRO A 79 -3.77 6.39 1.01
CA PRO A 79 -4.20 6.74 -0.35
C PRO A 79 -3.23 7.70 -1.08
N GLY A 80 -2.62 8.63 -0.34
CA GLY A 80 -1.63 9.56 -0.91
C GLY A 80 -0.37 8.86 -1.43
N GLU A 81 0.06 7.80 -0.75
CA GLU A 81 1.21 7.01 -1.17
C GLU A 81 0.87 6.15 -2.41
N ILE A 82 -0.34 5.59 -2.47
CA ILE A 82 -0.83 4.92 -3.69
C ILE A 82 -0.88 5.89 -4.88
N ALA A 83 -1.36 7.12 -4.68
CA ALA A 83 -1.39 8.14 -5.72
C ALA A 83 0.03 8.51 -6.18
N PHE A 84 0.96 8.66 -5.24
CA PHE A 84 2.38 8.86 -5.52
C PHE A 84 2.96 7.73 -6.38
N LEU A 85 2.75 6.47 -5.99
CA LEU A 85 3.27 5.31 -6.74
C LEU A 85 2.72 5.24 -8.17
N ARG A 86 1.44 5.58 -8.38
CA ARG A 86 0.81 5.63 -9.72
C ARG A 86 1.40 6.74 -10.59
N ASN A 87 1.71 7.89 -10.01
CA ASN A 87 2.38 8.97 -10.73
C ASN A 87 3.82 8.61 -11.06
N LEU A 88 4.50 7.94 -10.11
CA LEU A 88 5.87 7.50 -10.23
C LEU A 88 6.04 6.43 -11.32
N CYS A 89 5.08 5.50 -11.43
CA CYS A 89 5.07 4.47 -12.47
C CYS A 89 3.66 4.33 -13.08
N PRO A 90 3.35 5.09 -14.14
CA PRO A 90 2.03 5.06 -14.77
C PRO A 90 1.63 3.73 -15.40
N LEU A 91 2.61 2.90 -15.78
CA LEU A 91 2.39 1.57 -16.39
C LEU A 91 2.33 0.43 -15.36
N CYS A 92 2.52 0.73 -14.08
CA CYS A 92 2.56 -0.26 -13.01
C CYS A 92 1.15 -0.67 -12.55
N ASP A 93 1.02 -1.90 -12.03
CA ASP A 93 -0.24 -2.44 -11.53
C ASP A 93 -0.40 -2.13 -10.04
N ILE A 94 -0.94 -0.94 -9.75
CA ILE A 94 -1.07 -0.39 -8.40
C ILE A 94 -2.54 -0.22 -8.03
N GLN A 95 -3.00 -1.07 -7.11
CA GLN A 95 -4.38 -1.14 -6.62
C GLN A 95 -4.42 -0.81 -5.13
N HIS A 96 -5.30 0.12 -4.75
CA HIS A 96 -5.61 0.37 -3.35
C HIS A 96 -6.64 -0.66 -2.88
N SER A 97 -6.61 -1.04 -1.61
CA SER A 97 -7.69 -1.87 -1.05
C SER A 97 -8.99 -1.05 -1.00
N ASN A 98 -10.02 -1.52 -1.68
CA ASN A 98 -11.36 -0.97 -1.51
C ASN A 98 -11.96 -1.55 -0.23
N SER A 99 -11.85 -0.83 0.89
CA SER A 99 -12.68 -1.09 2.06
C SER A 99 -14.02 -0.37 1.89
N GLN A 100 -15.12 -1.06 2.16
CA GLN A 100 -16.45 -0.45 2.21
C GLN A 100 -16.58 0.53 3.40
N CYS A 101 -15.72 0.40 4.40
CA CYS A 101 -15.68 1.23 5.60
C CYS A 101 -14.57 2.28 5.54
N LYS A 102 -14.50 2.98 4.41
CA LYS A 102 -13.53 4.05 4.20
C LYS A 102 -14.16 5.42 4.51
N GLU A 103 -13.37 6.31 5.12
CA GLU A 103 -13.72 7.73 5.30
C GLU A 103 -15.07 7.95 6.04
N MET A 104 -15.39 7.09 7.00
CA MET A 104 -16.61 7.19 7.78
C MET A 104 -16.60 8.42 8.70
N THR A 105 -17.77 9.03 8.93
CA THR A 105 -17.91 10.25 9.76
C THR A 105 -18.91 10.08 10.90
N VAL A 106 -20.03 9.37 10.66
CA VAL A 106 -21.07 9.13 11.67
C VAL A 106 -21.62 7.73 11.47
N VAL A 107 -21.83 7.01 12.59
CA VAL A 107 -22.57 5.75 12.61
C VAL A 107 -23.61 5.81 13.72
N GLY A 108 -24.82 5.33 13.46
CA GLY A 108 -25.93 5.38 14.41
C GLY A 108 -25.65 4.57 15.67
N SER A 109 -25.22 3.32 15.53
CA SER A 109 -24.92 2.43 16.67
C SER A 109 -23.71 1.51 16.42
N ILE A 110 -23.29 0.77 17.46
CA ILE A 110 -22.24 -0.25 17.32
C ILE A 110 -22.71 -1.39 16.41
N GLU A 111 -23.98 -1.80 16.51
CA GLU A 111 -24.56 -2.85 15.67
C GLU A 111 -24.49 -2.45 14.19
N GLU A 112 -24.88 -1.23 13.85
CA GLU A 112 -24.80 -0.71 12.49
C GLU A 112 -23.35 -0.69 11.99
N LEU A 113 -22.40 -0.29 12.83
CA LEU A 113 -20.98 -0.33 12.48
C LEU A 113 -20.50 -1.75 12.18
N VAL A 114 -20.88 -2.73 13.01
CA VAL A 114 -20.51 -4.13 12.82
C VAL A 114 -21.17 -4.67 11.55
N GLU A 115 -22.47 -4.45 11.33
CA GLU A 115 -23.17 -4.91 10.12
C GLU A 115 -22.55 -4.35 8.84
N MET A 116 -22.16 -3.07 8.83
CA MET A 116 -21.54 -2.44 7.67
C MET A 116 -20.09 -2.90 7.43
N CYS A 117 -19.33 -3.14 8.51
CA CYS A 117 -17.88 -3.32 8.43
C CYS A 117 -17.39 -4.73 8.71
N GLN A 118 -18.28 -5.67 8.99
CA GLN A 118 -17.89 -7.04 9.27
C GLN A 118 -17.10 -7.63 8.08
N GLY A 119 -15.87 -8.08 8.36
CA GLY A 119 -14.97 -8.63 7.34
C GLY A 119 -14.23 -7.57 6.51
N ALA A 120 -14.49 -6.28 6.71
CA ALA A 120 -13.70 -5.22 6.08
C ALA A 120 -12.26 -5.26 6.62
N PRO A 121 -11.24 -5.17 5.75
CA PRO A 121 -9.84 -5.32 6.18
C PRO A 121 -9.37 -4.14 7.04
N VAL A 122 -9.92 -2.94 6.80
CA VAL A 122 -9.58 -1.71 7.51
C VAL A 122 -10.82 -0.82 7.62
N ILE A 123 -11.01 -0.19 8.78
CA ILE A 123 -12.01 0.87 9.00
C ILE A 123 -11.25 2.20 9.12
N THR A 124 -11.60 3.20 8.30
CA THR A 124 -10.99 4.54 8.39
C THR A 124 -12.04 5.62 8.59
N THR A 125 -11.64 6.73 9.23
CA THR A 125 -12.56 7.81 9.62
C THR A 125 -12.02 9.17 9.19
N VAL A 126 -12.91 10.11 8.87
CA VAL A 126 -12.54 11.52 8.63
C VAL A 126 -12.75 12.30 9.93
N GLY A 127 -11.69 12.40 10.74
CA GLY A 127 -11.69 13.17 12.00
C GLY A 127 -12.22 12.43 13.25
N GLY A 128 -12.84 11.27 13.07
CA GLY A 128 -13.37 10.40 14.13
C GLY A 128 -14.73 9.81 13.74
N VAL A 129 -15.20 8.80 14.48
CA VAL A 129 -16.58 8.29 14.36
C VAL A 129 -17.30 8.58 15.66
N VAL A 130 -18.42 9.30 15.58
CA VAL A 130 -19.35 9.47 16.69
C VAL A 130 -20.37 8.33 16.62
N ILE A 131 -20.41 7.50 17.66
CA ILE A 131 -21.42 6.46 17.84
C ILE A 131 -22.51 7.02 18.76
N ARG A 132 -23.77 7.02 18.32
CA ARG A 132 -24.91 7.53 19.09
C ARG A 132 -25.68 6.39 19.72
N GLU A 133 -25.09 5.75 20.72
CA GLU A 133 -25.81 4.74 21.50
C GLU A 133 -26.88 5.37 22.38
N GLN A 134 -28.10 4.80 22.33
CA GLN A 134 -29.14 5.07 23.30
C GLN A 134 -29.14 3.94 24.32
N PHE A 135 -28.57 4.19 25.49
CA PHE A 135 -28.70 3.29 26.63
C PHE A 135 -30.10 3.47 27.22
N THR A 136 -30.99 2.49 26.98
CA THR A 136 -32.28 2.35 27.67
C THR A 136 -32.17 1.50 28.92
#